data_AF-A0A970BFX1-F1
#
_entry.id   AF-A0A970BFX1-F1
#
_cell.length_a   1.000
_cell.length_b   1.000
_cell.length_c   1.000
_cell.angle_alpha   90.00
_cell.angle_beta   90.00
_cell.angle_gamma   90.00
#
_symmetry.space_group_name_H-M   'P 1'
#
loop_
_entity.id
_entity.type
_entity.pdbx_description
1 polymer ?
#
loop_
_entity_poly.entity_id
_entity_poly.type
_entity_poly.pdbx_seq_one_letter_code
_entity_poly.pdbx_strand_id
1 'polypeptide(L)'
;MYKFGTTLVGTAYMLIPFMVIAIFNSVDKLDRSLLEASYDLGAGRWQTFWKITLPLTVPGIAGGFTLVFIPALGLFFISDLLGGGRTIFLGNLINTQVTRSRNRPLGAAFSIGMIGLVLLIIAIYARVARDNREGLFG
;
A
#
# COMPACT_ATOMS: atom_id res chain seq x y z
N MET A 1 -21.30 4.79 16.87
CA MET A 1 -21.12 3.37 16.49
C MET A 1 -20.63 3.35 15.04
N TYR A 2 -19.33 3.47 14.80
CA TYR A 2 -18.78 3.47 13.44
C TYR A 2 -18.66 2.03 12.95
N LYS A 3 -19.33 1.72 11.84
CA LYS A 3 -19.29 0.39 11.22
C LYS A 3 -17.92 0.20 10.56
N PHE A 4 -17.42 -1.03 10.55
CA PHE A 4 -16.17 -1.44 9.86
C PHE A 4 -16.00 -0.79 8.47
N GLY A 5 -17.10 -0.62 7.73
CA GLY A 5 -17.12 0.05 6.44
C GLY A 5 -16.63 1.50 6.44
N THR A 6 -16.93 2.32 7.46
CA THR A 6 -16.47 3.72 7.51
C THR A 6 -14.96 3.80 7.71
N THR A 7 -14.42 2.94 8.57
CA THR A 7 -12.98 2.83 8.82
C THR A 7 -12.23 2.33 7.58
N LEU A 8 -12.80 1.34 6.88
CA LEU A 8 -12.26 0.82 5.62
C LEU A 8 -12.20 1.92 4.55
N VAL A 9 -13.29 2.67 4.36
CA VAL A 9 -13.36 3.75 3.38
C VAL A 9 -12.39 4.88 3.71
N GLY A 10 -12.30 5.29 4.99
CA GLY A 10 -11.37 6.34 5.42
C GLY A 10 -9.90 5.93 5.21
N THR A 11 -9.55 4.69 5.53
CA THR A 11 -8.19 4.16 5.33
C THR A 11 -7.85 4.03 3.86
N ALA A 12 -8.78 3.53 3.04
CA ALA A 12 -8.61 3.44 1.59
C ALA A 12 -8.40 4.82 0.96
N TYR A 13 -9.20 5.82 1.35
CA TYR A 13 -9.11 7.19 0.83
C TYR A 13 -7.74 7.82 1.09
N MET A 14 -7.12 7.51 2.23
CA MET A 14 -5.79 8.00 2.58
C MET A 14 -4.67 7.32 1.77
N LEU A 15 -4.90 6.11 1.26
CA LEU A 15 -3.95 5.33 0.49
C LEU A 15 -4.07 5.54 -1.04
N ILE A 16 -5.22 6.03 -1.51
CA ILE A 16 -5.44 6.39 -2.92
C ILE A 16 -4.33 7.27 -3.51
N PRO A 17 -3.90 8.40 -2.90
CA PRO A 17 -2.89 9.26 -3.52
C PRO A 17 -1.55 8.55 -3.77
N PHE A 18 -1.16 7.64 -2.88
CA PHE A 18 0.04 6.84 -3.04
C PHE A 18 -0.05 5.88 -4.22
N MET A 19 -1.21 5.23 -4.41
CA MET A 19 -1.47 4.36 -5.56
C MET A 19 -1.45 5.15 -6.88
N VAL A 20 -2.09 6.33 -6.89
CA VAL A 20 -2.16 7.19 -8.08
C VAL A 20 -0.77 7.60 -8.53
N ILE A 21 0.12 8.01 -7.61
CA ILE A 21 1.50 8.40 -7.96
C ILE A 21 2.26 7.22 -8.59
N ALA A 22 2.10 6.01 -8.05
CA ALA A 22 2.81 4.85 -8.57
C ALA A 22 2.31 4.43 -9.96
N ILE A 23 0.99 4.46 -10.18
CA ILE A 23 0.40 4.17 -11.50
C ILE A 23 0.81 5.26 -12.50
N PHE A 24 0.78 6.53 -12.09
CA PHE A 24 1.18 7.65 -12.95
C PHE A 24 2.62 7.49 -13.44
N ASN A 25 3.55 7.18 -12.55
CA ASN A 25 4.95 6.91 -12.93
C ASN A 25 5.11 5.72 -13.88
N SER A 26 4.21 4.74 -13.83
CA SER A 26 4.22 3.61 -14.76
C SER A 26 3.70 3.98 -16.14
N VAL A 27 2.66 4.81 -16.19
CA VAL A 27 2.04 5.27 -17.44
C VAL A 27 2.92 6.31 -18.13
N ASP A 28 3.59 7.17 -17.38
CA ASP A 28 4.48 8.20 -17.94
C ASP A 28 5.70 7.59 -18.65
N LYS A 29 6.12 6.39 -18.23
CA LYS A 29 7.19 5.62 -18.86
C LYS A 29 6.75 4.85 -20.13
N LEU A 30 5.45 4.83 -20.46
CA LEU A 30 4.96 4.13 -21.64
C LEU A 30 5.35 4.90 -22.90
N ASP A 31 6.00 4.21 -23.84
CA ASP A 31 6.33 4.82 -25.13
C ASP A 31 5.05 5.12 -25.92
N ARG A 32 4.92 6.37 -26.39
CA ARG A 32 3.80 6.82 -27.22
C ARG A 32 3.74 6.07 -28.55
N SER A 33 4.88 5.58 -29.05
CA SER A 33 4.96 4.78 -30.28
C SER A 33 4.09 3.52 -30.21
N LEU A 34 3.93 2.91 -29.03
CA LEU A 34 3.08 1.74 -28.82
C LEU A 34 1.59 2.06 -28.92
N LEU A 35 1.20 3.28 -28.52
CA LEU A 35 -0.18 3.75 -28.72
C LEU A 35 -0.44 4.03 -30.20
N GLU A 36 0.48 4.73 -30.88
CA GLU A 36 0.37 5.06 -32.30
C GLU A 36 0.29 3.79 -33.16
N ALA A 37 1.19 2.82 -32.95
CA ALA A 37 1.17 1.53 -33.63
C ALA A 37 -0.15 0.76 -33.42
N SER A 38 -0.79 0.92 -32.26
CA SER A 38 -2.09 0.29 -32.00
C SER A 38 -3.19 0.89 -32.86
N TYR A 39 -3.19 2.21 -33.04
CA TYR A 39 -4.15 2.92 -33.86
C TYR A 39 -3.87 2.67 -35.35
N ASP A 40 -2.60 2.55 -35.75
CA ASP A 40 -2.20 2.19 -37.12
C ASP A 40 -2.68 0.78 -37.50
N LEU A 41 -2.69 -0.15 -36.53
CA LEU A 41 -3.26 -1.49 -36.70
C LEU A 41 -4.81 -1.52 -36.65
N GLY A 42 -5.46 -0.36 -36.57
CA GLY A 42 -6.91 -0.23 -36.53
C GLY A 42 -7.55 -0.57 -35.18
N ALA A 43 -6.77 -0.66 -34.10
CA ALA A 43 -7.32 -0.94 -32.78
C ALA A 43 -8.11 0.26 -32.23
N GLY A 44 -9.29 0.00 -31.67
CA GLY A 44 -10.07 1.01 -30.97
C GLY A 44 -9.51 1.32 -29.58
N ARG A 45 -9.86 2.49 -29.02
CA ARG A 45 -9.41 2.97 -27.68
C ARG A 45 -9.53 1.92 -26.57
N TRP A 46 -10.60 1.12 -26.59
CA TRP A 46 -10.83 0.07 -25.60
C TRP A 46 -9.89 -1.13 -25.81
N GLN A 47 -9.63 -1.51 -27.07
CA GLN A 47 -8.69 -2.58 -27.39
C GLN A 47 -7.25 -2.18 -27.03
N THR A 48 -6.84 -0.96 -27.35
CA THR A 48 -5.54 -0.41 -26.96
C THR A 48 -5.36 -0.41 -25.44
N PHE A 49 -6.38 0.01 -24.68
CA PHE A 49 -6.31 -0.02 -23.22
C PHE A 49 -6.08 -1.44 -22.67
N TRP A 50 -6.90 -2.42 -23.07
CA TRP A 50 -6.81 -3.77 -22.52
C TRP A 50 -5.61 -4.58 -23.03
N LYS A 51 -5.17 -4.35 -24.26
CA LYS A 51 -4.06 -5.12 -24.87
C LYS A 51 -2.68 -4.49 -24.71
N ILE A 52 -2.59 -3.18 -24.51
CA ILE A 52 -1.32 -2.45 -24.50
C ILE A 52 -1.17 -1.74 -23.17
N THR A 53 -2.04 -0.78 -22.87
CA THR A 53 -1.89 0.07 -21.67
C THR A 53 -1.94 -0.75 -20.37
N LEU A 54 -2.93 -1.62 -20.20
CA LEU A 54 -3.10 -2.43 -19.00
C LEU A 54 -1.89 -3.37 -18.76
N PRO A 55 -1.51 -4.28 -19.69
CA PRO A 55 -0.40 -5.20 -19.44
C PRO A 55 0.94 -4.49 -19.26
N LEU A 56 1.20 -3.38 -19.97
CA LEU A 56 2.42 -2.60 -19.79
C LEU A 56 2.46 -1.82 -18.47
N THR A 57 1.29 -1.51 -17.88
CA THR A 57 1.20 -0.85 -16.57
C THR A 57 1.12 -1.83 -15.40
N VAL A 58 0.85 -3.13 -15.61
CA VAL A 58 0.89 -4.19 -14.58
C VAL A 58 2.16 -4.14 -13.70
N PRO A 59 3.40 -4.08 -14.24
CA PRO A 59 4.59 -4.01 -13.39
C PRO A 59 4.61 -2.76 -12.49
N GLY A 60 4.11 -1.63 -12.96
CA GLY A 60 3.98 -0.43 -12.14
C GLY A 60 2.82 -0.46 -11.15
N ILE A 61 1.72 -1.14 -11.48
CA ILE A 61 0.65 -1.45 -10.52
C ILE A 61 1.19 -2.36 -9.40
N ALA A 62 2.03 -3.34 -9.71
CA ALA A 62 2.68 -4.19 -8.70
C ALA A 62 3.64 -3.39 -7.80
N GLY A 63 4.42 -2.48 -8.39
CA GLY A 63 5.26 -1.53 -7.63
C GLY A 63 4.43 -0.60 -6.74
N GLY A 64 3.33 -0.06 -7.25
CA GLY A 64 2.39 0.77 -6.50
C GLY A 64 1.66 0.03 -5.39
N PHE A 65 1.26 -1.21 -5.64
CA PHE A 65 0.69 -2.08 -4.61
C PHE A 65 1.66 -2.26 -3.45
N THR A 66 2.94 -2.49 -3.74
CA THR A 66 3.99 -2.59 -2.70
C THR A 66 4.13 -1.28 -1.91
N LEU A 67 4.11 -0.13 -2.61
CA LEU A 67 4.23 1.21 -2.01
C LEU A 67 3.04 1.57 -1.11
N VAL A 68 1.84 1.05 -1.41
CA VAL A 68 0.61 1.24 -0.63
C VAL A 68 0.47 0.22 0.50
N PHE A 69 0.95 -1.01 0.31
CA PHE A 69 0.83 -2.10 1.28
C PHE A 69 1.58 -1.79 2.58
N ILE A 70 2.76 -1.19 2.48
CA ILE A 70 3.60 -0.84 3.64
C ILE A 70 2.91 0.17 4.57
N PRO A 71 2.45 1.35 4.10
CA PRO A 71 1.71 2.27 4.96
C PRO A 71 0.38 1.66 5.41
N ALA A 72 -0.29 0.82 4.61
CA ALA A 72 -1.51 0.12 5.02
C ALA A 72 -1.33 -0.70 6.32
N LEU A 73 -0.17 -1.35 6.50
CA LEU A 73 0.13 -2.09 7.73
C LEU A 73 0.33 -1.17 8.95
N GLY A 74 0.83 0.05 8.73
CA GLY A 74 1.07 1.05 9.77
C GLY A 74 -0.17 1.89 10.16
N LEU A 75 -1.20 1.93 9.31
CA LEU A 75 -2.40 2.75 9.49
C LEU A 75 -3.41 2.17 10.51
N PHE A 76 -3.01 1.18 11.32
CA PHE A 76 -3.82 0.62 12.40
C PHE A 76 -4.28 1.67 13.41
N PHE A 77 -3.49 2.74 13.63
CA PHE A 77 -3.83 3.83 14.54
C PHE A 77 -5.03 4.67 14.05
N ILE A 78 -5.17 4.85 12.73
CA ILE A 78 -6.30 5.57 12.13
C ILE A 78 -7.58 4.77 12.30
N SER A 79 -7.48 3.45 12.21
CA SER A 79 -8.61 2.56 12.47
C SER A 79 -9.03 2.55 13.93
N ASP A 80 -8.11 2.81 14.86
CA ASP A 80 -8.41 2.97 16.28
C ASP A 80 -9.11 4.32 16.55
N LEU A 81 -8.61 5.38 15.92
CA LEU A 81 -9.15 6.75 16.01
C LEU A 81 -10.56 6.88 15.38
N LEU A 82 -10.78 6.30 14.19
CA LEU A 82 -12.09 6.32 13.52
C LEU A 82 -13.04 5.21 14.00
N GLY A 83 -12.51 4.05 14.40
CA GLY A 83 -13.31 2.86 14.77
C GLY A 83 -13.70 2.78 16.25
N GLY A 84 -13.18 3.68 17.09
CA GLY A 84 -13.52 3.75 18.52
C GLY A 84 -13.11 2.52 19.33
N GLY A 85 -11.99 1.88 18.98
CA GLY A 85 -11.41 0.78 19.76
C GLY A 85 -12.12 -0.58 19.72
N ARG A 86 -13.11 -0.80 18.82
CA ARG A 86 -13.79 -2.11 18.65
C ARG A 86 -13.34 -2.92 17.43
N THR A 87 -12.70 -2.29 16.45
CA THR A 87 -11.97 -3.00 15.40
C THR A 87 -10.64 -3.44 15.98
N ILE A 88 -10.48 -4.74 16.22
CA ILE A 88 -9.28 -5.29 16.84
C ILE A 88 -8.16 -5.28 15.80
N PHE A 89 -7.39 -4.19 15.78
CA PHE A 89 -6.06 -4.18 15.19
C PHE A 89 -5.04 -4.52 16.27
N LEU A 90 -3.92 -5.11 15.86
CA LEU A 90 -2.91 -5.64 16.79
C LEU A 90 -2.43 -4.55 17.79
N GLY A 91 -2.34 -3.29 17.39
CA GLY A 91 -1.96 -2.17 18.27
C GLY A 91 -2.98 -1.84 19.38
N ASN A 92 -4.29 -1.95 19.10
CA ASN A 92 -5.33 -1.77 20.12
C ASN A 92 -5.33 -2.95 21.13
N LEU A 93 -4.96 -4.16 20.66
CA LEU A 93 -4.75 -5.31 21.54
C LEU A 93 -3.61 -5.03 22.54
N ILE A 94 -2.52 -4.37 22.12
CA ILE A 94 -1.41 -3.99 23.01
C ILE A 94 -1.88 -2.96 24.04
N ASN A 95 -2.58 -1.92 23.60
CA ASN A 95 -3.06 -0.86 24.50
C ASN A 95 -4.05 -1.41 25.54
N THR A 96 -4.99 -2.24 25.13
CA THR A 96 -5.92 -2.89 26.06
C THR A 96 -5.20 -3.82 27.05
N GLN A 97 -4.14 -4.52 26.64
CA GLN A 97 -3.35 -5.36 27.56
C GLN A 97 -2.46 -4.57 28.53
N VAL A 98 -1.96 -3.39 28.14
CA VAL A 98 -1.20 -2.49 29.02
C VAL A 98 -2.12 -1.75 30.00
N THR A 99 -3.25 -1.25 29.50
CA THR A 99 -4.11 -0.28 30.22
C THR A 99 -5.25 -0.97 30.98
N ARG A 100 -5.90 -2.00 30.42
CA ARG A 100 -7.07 -2.66 31.05
C ARG A 100 -6.72 -3.91 31.84
N SER A 101 -5.76 -4.72 31.39
CA SER A 101 -5.42 -6.00 32.04
C SER A 101 -4.32 -5.91 33.11
N ARG A 102 -3.69 -4.75 33.30
CA ARG A 102 -2.58 -4.52 34.27
C ARG A 102 -1.37 -5.48 34.11
N ASN A 103 -1.31 -6.23 33.02
CA ASN A 103 -0.23 -7.15 32.67
C ASN A 103 0.81 -6.44 31.78
N ARG A 104 1.49 -5.44 32.37
CA ARG A 104 2.57 -4.67 31.74
C ARG A 104 3.66 -5.51 31.04
N PRO A 105 4.04 -6.72 31.52
CA PRO A 105 5.05 -7.55 30.85
C PRO A 105 4.61 -8.05 29.46
N LEU A 106 3.35 -8.47 29.31
CA LEU A 106 2.81 -8.93 28.03
C LEU A 106 2.69 -7.78 27.03
N GLY A 107 2.25 -6.62 27.51
CA GLY A 107 2.22 -5.40 26.69
C GLY A 107 3.61 -4.99 26.18
N ALA A 108 4.65 -5.10 27.00
CA ALA A 108 6.02 -4.83 26.59
C ALA A 108 6.52 -5.82 25.52
N ALA A 109 6.23 -7.11 25.67
CA ALA A 109 6.61 -8.14 24.70
C ALA A 109 5.97 -7.89 23.32
N PHE A 110 4.67 -7.56 23.29
CA PHE A 110 4.00 -7.22 22.04
C PHE A 110 4.55 -5.92 21.42
N SER A 111 4.86 -4.90 22.22
CA SER A 111 5.46 -3.65 21.73
C SER A 111 6.83 -3.87 21.08
N ILE A 112 7.70 -4.66 21.73
CA ILE A 112 9.02 -5.01 21.19
C ILE A 112 8.88 -5.83 19.90
N GLY A 113 7.96 -6.80 19.88
CA GLY A 113 7.65 -7.57 18.67
C GLY A 113 7.16 -6.70 17.51
N MET A 114 6.32 -5.71 17.80
CA MET A 114 5.85 -4.74 16.82
C MET A 114 6.96 -3.86 16.27
N ILE A 115 7.84 -3.35 17.14
CA ILE A 115 9.02 -2.58 16.71
C ILE A 115 9.90 -3.43 15.78
N GLY A 116 10.13 -4.70 16.14
CA GLY A 116 10.88 -5.64 15.30
C GLY A 116 10.22 -5.88 13.93
N LEU A 117 8.91 -6.08 13.91
CA LEU A 117 8.13 -6.26 12.67
C LEU A 117 8.20 -5.01 11.77
N VAL A 118 8.07 -3.81 12.34
CA VAL A 118 8.19 -2.55 11.60
C VAL A 118 9.58 -2.38 11.01
N LEU A 119 10.64 -2.64 11.79
CA LEU A 119 12.01 -2.59 11.30
C LEU A 119 12.25 -3.59 10.16
N LEU A 120 11.69 -4.80 10.27
CA LEU A 120 11.79 -5.83 9.24
C LEU A 120 11.08 -5.41 7.95
N ILE A 121 9.88 -4.83 8.05
CA ILE A 121 9.15 -4.29 6.89
C ILE A 121 9.93 -3.15 6.23
N ILE A 122 10.50 -2.23 7.03
CA ILE A 122 11.33 -1.14 6.51
C ILE A 122 12.57 -1.69 5.81
N ALA A 123 13.21 -2.74 6.35
CA ALA A 123 14.37 -3.37 5.73
C ALA A 123 14.02 -4.06 4.40
N ILE A 124 12.91 -4.78 4.33
CA ILE A 124 12.40 -5.38 3.09
C ILE A 124 12.07 -4.29 2.07
N TYR A 125 11.39 -3.23 2.49
CA TYR A 125 11.09 -2.09 1.61
C TYR A 125 12.36 -1.43 1.09
N ALA A 126 13.33 -1.15 1.96
CA ALA A 126 14.60 -0.56 1.57
C ALA A 126 15.34 -1.45 0.56
N ARG A 127 15.21 -2.78 0.67
CA ARG A 127 15.80 -3.73 -0.29
C ARG A 127 15.09 -3.70 -1.64
N VAL A 128 13.76 -3.77 -1.66
CA VAL A 128 12.94 -3.73 -2.88
C VAL A 128 12.99 -2.36 -3.58
N ALA A 129 13.04 -1.28 -2.80
CA ALA A 129 13.17 0.08 -3.31
C ALA A 129 14.58 0.37 -3.86
N ARG A 130 15.64 -0.24 -3.28
CA ARG A 130 16.99 -0.18 -3.86
C ARG A 130 17.05 -0.88 -5.21
N ASP A 131 16.44 -2.06 -5.32
CA ASP A 131 16.39 -2.83 -6.56
C ASP A 131 15.73 -2.03 -7.72
N ASN A 132 14.68 -1.26 -7.40
CA ASN A 132 14.03 -0.36 -8.38
C ASN A 132 14.85 0.91 -8.71
N ARG A 133 15.78 1.33 -7.86
CA ARG A 133 16.68 2.48 -8.13
C ARG A 133 17.84 2.09 -9.03
N GLU A 134 18.29 0.84 -9.00
CA GLU A 134 19.35 0.34 -9.88
C GLU A 134 18.88 0.23 -11.34
N GLY A 135 17.58 0.00 -11.57
CA GLY A 135 16.97 0.02 -12.92
C GLY A 135 16.71 1.41 -13.52
N LEU A 136 16.99 2.51 -12.80
CA LEU A 136 16.84 3.89 -13.29
C LEU A 136 18.16 4.52 -13.73
N PHE A 137 19.30 3.86 -13.50
CA PHE A 137 20.65 4.33 -13.86
C PHE A 137 21.46 3.27 -14.64
N GLY A 138 20.80 2.23 -15.17
CA GLY A 138 21.37 1.22 -16.06
C GLY A 138 20.90 1.41 -17.49
#